data_AF-A0A955N3D3-F1
#
_entry.id   AF-A0A955N3D3-F1
#
_cell.length_a   1.000
_cell.length_b   1.000
_cell.length_c   1.000
_cell.angle_alpha   90.00
_cell.angle_beta   90.00
_cell.angle_gamma   90.00
#
_symmetry.space_group_name_H-M   'P 1'
#
loop_
_entity.id
_entity.type
_entity.pdbx_description
1 polymer ?
#
loop_
_entity_poly.entity_id
_entity_poly.type
_entity_poly.pdbx_seq_one_letter_code
_entity_poly.pdbx_strand_id
1 'polypeptide(L)'
;MRRVSTMIGLFLGALLIAGTGAWGTFALYFDGPEDDTLRMFLASGFVVAGLTALVGYCTRRFRWLAIGSYLSLFIVLVVWWSRIEPSNDRQWQPEVA
;
A
#
# COMPACT_ATOMS: atom_id res chain seq x y z
N MET A 1 2.09 -28.12 -15.24
CA MET A 1 3.15 -27.29 -14.63
C MET A 1 3.02 -25.80 -14.99
N ARG A 2 3.08 -25.38 -16.27
CA ARG A 2 3.01 -23.95 -16.67
C ARG A 2 1.76 -23.18 -16.21
N ARG A 3 0.59 -23.85 -16.12
CA ARG A 3 -0.66 -23.22 -15.63
C ARG A 3 -0.62 -22.95 -14.13
N VAL A 4 -0.10 -23.89 -13.34
CA VAL A 4 0.01 -23.78 -11.89
C VAL A 4 0.99 -22.67 -11.49
N SER A 5 2.16 -22.60 -12.15
CA SER A 5 3.12 -21.52 -11.89
C SER A 5 2.55 -20.13 -12.20
N THR A 6 1.73 -20.02 -13.25
CA THR A 6 1.05 -18.77 -13.59
C THR A 6 0.03 -18.39 -12.53
N MET A 7 -0.78 -19.33 -12.03
CA MET A 7 -1.77 -19.06 -10.98
C MET A 7 -1.11 -18.67 -9.67
N ILE A 8 -0.01 -19.33 -9.28
CA ILE A 8 0.76 -18.98 -8.09
C ILE A 8 1.31 -17.55 -8.22
N GLY A 9 1.91 -17.20 -9.36
CA GLY A 9 2.43 -15.84 -9.59
C GLY A 9 1.33 -14.77 -9.52
N LEU A 10 0.14 -15.07 -10.05
CA LEU A 10 -1.02 -14.18 -9.93
C LEU A 10 -1.47 -14.02 -8.49
N PHE A 11 -1.60 -15.12 -7.76
CA PHE A 11 -1.99 -15.09 -6.36
C PHE A 11 -0.99 -14.29 -5.50
N LEU A 12 0.30 -14.55 -5.65
CA LEU A 12 1.35 -13.84 -4.92
C LEU A 12 1.38 -12.34 -5.27
N GLY A 13 1.24 -11.99 -6.54
CA GLY A 13 1.17 -10.57 -6.94
C GLY A 13 -0.06 -9.87 -6.39
N ALA A 14 -1.22 -10.53 -6.39
CA ALA A 14 -2.44 -9.99 -5.79
C ALA A 14 -2.30 -9.81 -4.28
N LEU A 15 -1.70 -10.79 -3.58
CA LEU A 15 -1.41 -10.70 -2.15
C LEU A 15 -0.45 -9.56 -1.83
N LEU A 16 0.57 -9.36 -2.67
CA LEU A 16 1.53 -8.27 -2.51
C LEU A 16 0.84 -6.89 -2.66
N ILE A 17 0.00 -6.72 -3.69
CA ILE A 17 -0.78 -5.49 -3.89
C ILE A 17 -1.70 -5.26 -2.69
N ALA A 18 -2.42 -6.29 -2.22
CA ALA A 18 -3.31 -6.17 -1.07
C ALA A 18 -2.56 -5.82 0.23
N GLY A 19 -1.45 -6.51 0.51
CA GLY A 19 -0.65 -6.30 1.72
C GLY A 19 0.01 -4.92 1.75
N THR A 20 0.63 -4.50 0.65
CA THR A 20 1.22 -3.15 0.53
C THR A 20 0.15 -2.06 0.48
N GLY A 21 -1.03 -2.36 -0.06
CA GLY A 21 -2.18 -1.45 -0.09
C GLY A 21 -2.72 -1.19 1.31
N ALA A 22 -2.88 -2.26 2.10
CA ALA A 22 -3.28 -2.16 3.50
C ALA A 22 -2.24 -1.41 4.33
N TRP A 23 -0.96 -1.78 4.21
CA TRP A 23 0.12 -1.08 4.89
C TRP A 23 0.16 0.40 4.54
N GLY A 24 0.07 0.74 3.25
CA GLY A 24 0.15 2.14 2.81
C GLY A 24 -1.06 2.97 3.23
N THR A 25 -2.24 2.35 3.32
CA THR A 25 -3.43 2.98 3.89
C THR A 25 -3.22 3.31 5.36
N PHE A 26 -2.68 2.37 6.15
CA PHE A 26 -2.39 2.61 7.56
C PHE A 26 -1.28 3.64 7.76
N ALA A 27 -0.25 3.60 6.92
CA ALA A 27 0.81 4.59 6.92
C ALA A 27 0.25 6.02 6.78
N LEU A 28 -0.64 6.24 5.81
CA LEU A 28 -1.31 7.52 5.61
C LEU A 28 -2.29 7.85 6.74
N TYR A 29 -2.98 6.87 7.30
CA TYR A 29 -3.95 7.11 8.37
C TYR A 29 -3.28 7.49 9.70
N PHE A 30 -2.17 6.84 10.06
CA PHE A 30 -1.50 7.07 11.34
C PHE A 30 -0.46 8.19 11.29
N ASP A 31 0.39 8.22 10.25
CA ASP A 31 1.51 9.17 10.15
C ASP A 31 1.33 10.18 9.00
N GLY A 32 0.13 10.24 8.40
CA GLY A 32 -0.20 11.21 7.36
C GLY A 32 -0.26 12.67 7.85
N PRO A 33 -0.67 13.60 6.98
CA PRO A 33 -0.76 15.03 7.31
C PRO A 33 -1.62 15.31 8.56
N GLU A 34 -1.27 16.37 9.30
CA GLU A 34 -2.02 16.79 10.49
C GLU A 34 -3.47 17.21 10.19
N ASP A 35 -3.74 17.65 8.96
CA ASP A 35 -5.09 17.94 8.49
C ASP A 35 -5.88 16.63 8.30
N ASP A 36 -6.88 16.42 9.15
CA ASP A 36 -7.76 15.25 9.14
C ASP A 36 -8.44 14.99 7.80
N THR A 37 -8.87 16.05 7.10
CA THR A 37 -9.57 15.93 5.82
C THR A 37 -8.61 15.45 4.75
N LEU A 38 -7.43 16.07 4.68
CA LEU A 38 -6.40 15.67 3.73
C LEU A 38 -5.91 14.25 4.01
N ARG A 39 -5.72 13.89 5.28
CA ARG A 39 -5.32 12.56 5.72
C ARG A 39 -6.32 11.48 5.31
N MET A 40 -7.61 11.69 5.58
CA MET A 40 -8.67 10.78 5.17
C MET A 40 -8.80 10.69 3.66
N PHE A 41 -8.66 11.82 2.95
CA PHE A 41 -8.69 11.84 1.48
C PHE A 41 -7.54 11.02 0.88
N LEU A 42 -6.32 11.18 1.38
CA LEU A 42 -5.16 10.41 0.91
C LEU A 42 -5.29 8.92 1.24
N ALA A 43 -5.70 8.57 2.47
CA ALA A 43 -5.87 7.18 2.88
C ALA A 43 -6.97 6.48 2.07
N SER A 44 -8.16 7.10 1.92
CA SER A 44 -9.24 6.56 1.11
C SER A 44 -8.89 6.49 -0.38
N GLY A 45 -8.20 7.50 -0.91
CA GLY A 45 -7.66 7.51 -2.27
C GLY A 45 -6.69 6.35 -2.51
N PHE A 46 -5.82 6.05 -1.54
CA PHE A 46 -4.88 4.93 -1.63
C PHE A 46 -5.60 3.57 -1.61
N VAL A 47 -6.65 3.41 -0.79
CA VAL A 47 -7.52 2.22 -0.81
C VAL A 47 -8.15 2.02 -2.19
N VAL A 48 -8.77 3.07 -2.74
CA VAL A 48 -9.41 3.01 -4.06
C VAL A 48 -8.40 2.69 -5.16
N ALA A 49 -7.21 3.29 -5.11
CA ALA A 49 -6.12 3.01 -6.04
C ALA A 49 -5.65 1.55 -5.94
N GLY A 50 -5.47 1.02 -4.72
CA GLY A 50 -5.09 -0.37 -4.48
C GLY A 50 -6.13 -1.37 -4.99
N LEU A 51 -7.42 -1.12 -4.73
CA LEU A 51 -8.51 -1.96 -5.24
C LEU A 51 -8.57 -1.91 -6.78
N THR A 52 -8.42 -0.73 -7.37
CA THR A 52 -8.40 -0.55 -8.83
C THR A 52 -7.21 -1.29 -9.44
N ALA A 53 -6.04 -1.21 -8.83
CA ALA A 53 -4.85 -1.94 -9.24
C ALA A 53 -5.04 -3.46 -9.14
N LEU A 54 -5.70 -3.96 -8.08
CA LEU A 54 -5.99 -5.38 -7.90
C LEU A 54 -6.90 -5.92 -9.02
N VAL A 55 -7.98 -5.19 -9.34
CA VAL A 55 -8.90 -5.53 -10.44
C VAL A 55 -8.16 -5.47 -11.79
N GLY A 56 -7.37 -4.42 -12.01
CA GLY A 56 -6.56 -4.23 -13.22
C GLY A 56 -5.50 -5.33 -13.39
N TYR A 57 -4.87 -5.78 -12.30
CA TYR A 57 -3.87 -6.84 -12.28
C TYR A 57 -4.46 -8.20 -12.67
N CYS A 58 -5.66 -8.51 -12.18
CA CYS A 58 -6.40 -9.70 -12.58
C CYS A 58 -6.82 -9.67 -14.06
N THR A 59 -6.96 -8.49 -14.65
CA THR A 59 -7.36 -8.30 -16.04
C THR A 59 -6.15 -8.27 -16.99
N ARG A 60 -5.98 -9.31 -17.82
CA ARG A 60 -4.79 -9.48 -18.69
C ARG A 60 -4.45 -8.25 -19.56
N ARG A 61 -5.46 -7.52 -20.06
CA ARG A 61 -5.29 -6.30 -20.87
C ARG A 61 -4.67 -5.14 -20.09
N PHE A 62 -5.01 -4.98 -18.82
CA PHE A 62 -4.63 -3.83 -17.99
C PHE A 62 -3.51 -4.15 -17.00
N ARG A 63 -3.10 -5.43 -16.91
CA ARG A 63 -2.14 -5.90 -15.90
C ARG A 63 -0.88 -5.04 -15.78
N TRP A 64 -0.21 -4.77 -16.90
CA TRP A 64 1.05 -3.99 -16.87
C TRP A 64 0.83 -2.52 -16.52
N LEU A 65 -0.29 -1.93 -16.94
CA LEU A 65 -0.68 -0.58 -16.54
C LEU A 65 -1.01 -0.51 -15.06
N ALA A 66 -1.73 -1.51 -14.53
CA ALA A 66 -2.04 -1.62 -13.11
C ALA A 66 -0.77 -1.78 -12.26
N ILE A 67 0.16 -2.64 -12.69
CA ILE A 67 1.46 -2.80 -12.01
C ILE A 67 2.24 -1.48 -12.02
N GLY A 68 2.40 -0.85 -13.19
CA GLY A 68 3.16 0.38 -13.33
C GLY A 68 2.60 1.52 -12.48
N SER A 69 1.29 1.78 -12.61
CA SER A 69 0.61 2.86 -11.86
C SER A 69 0.66 2.63 -10.35
N TYR A 70 0.37 1.41 -9.89
CA TYR A 70 0.43 1.08 -8.46
C TYR A 70 1.86 1.17 -7.92
N LEU A 71 2.85 0.66 -8.66
CA LEU A 71 4.24 0.72 -8.24
C LEU A 71 4.73 2.18 -8.16
N SER A 72 4.35 3.03 -9.09
CA SER A 72 4.66 4.47 -9.02
C SER A 72 4.06 5.13 -7.78
N LEU A 73 2.77 4.88 -7.49
CA LEU A 73 2.12 5.38 -6.28
C LEU A 73 2.81 4.85 -5.01
N PHE A 74 3.14 3.56 -4.98
CA PHE A 74 3.81 2.94 -3.85
C PHE A 74 5.22 3.50 -3.62
N ILE A 75 6.00 3.75 -4.68
CA ILE A 75 7.32 4.38 -4.58
C ILE A 75 7.19 5.79 -3.99
N VAL A 76 6.24 6.59 -4.45
CA VAL A 76 6.00 7.94 -3.89
C VAL A 76 5.70 7.85 -2.40
N LEU A 77 4.84 6.89 -2.01
CA LEU A 77 4.51 6.67 -0.60
C LEU A 77 5.74 6.26 0.21
N VAL A 78 6.56 5.31 -0.27
CA VAL A 78 7.78 4.88 0.44
C VAL A 78 8.77 6.03 0.57
N VAL A 79 8.99 6.82 -0.49
CA VAL A 79 9.88 7.99 -0.45
C VAL A 79 9.41 9.02 0.57
N TRP A 80 8.10 9.24 0.66
CA TRP A 80 7.53 10.10 1.70
C TRP A 80 7.73 9.50 3.10
N TRP A 81 7.39 8.23 3.29
CA TRP A 81 7.51 7.53 4.58
C TRP A 81 8.95 7.53 5.10
N SER A 82 9.93 7.32 4.22
CA SER A 82 11.36 7.35 4.59
C SER A 82 11.88 8.73 5.02
N ARG A 83 11.11 9.80 4.81
CA ARG A 83 11.45 11.16 5.25
C ARG A 83 10.83 11.53 6.60
N ILE A 84 10.02 10.65 7.19
CA ILE A 84 9.46 10.87 8.52
C ILE A 84 10.61 10.81 9.53
N GLU A 85 10.83 11.91 10.25
CA GLU A 85 11.90 12.04 11.23
C GLU A 85 11.71 10.99 12.34
N PRO A 86 12.71 10.12 12.62
CA PRO A 86 12.62 9.18 13.72
C PRO A 86 12.60 9.92 15.06
N SER A 87 11.45 9.97 15.73
CA SER A 87 11.36 10.42 17.12
C SER A 87 11.41 9.23 18.08
N ASN A 88 12.29 9.32 19.08
CA ASN A 88 12.39 8.37 20.18
C ASN A 88 11.50 8.73 21.38
N ASP A 89 10.79 9.86 21.34
CA ASP A 89 9.99 10.36 22.46
C ASP A 89 8.59 9.72 22.54
N ARG A 90 8.45 8.51 22.00
CA ARG A 90 7.16 7.80 21.99
C ARG A 90 6.83 7.28 23.39
N GLN A 91 5.59 7.51 23.80
CA GLN A 91 5.01 6.93 25.01
C GLN A 91 4.76 5.43 24.78
N TRP A 92 5.79 4.60 24.99
CA TRP A 92 5.65 3.14 24.95
C TRP A 92 4.80 2.66 26.13
N GLN A 93 4.10 1.53 25.93
CA GLN A 93 3.37 0.87 27.02
C GLN A 93 4.34 0.46 28.13
N PRO A 94 3.96 0.57 29.41
CA PRO A 94 4.81 0.14 30.51
C PRO A 94 5.09 -1.36 30.40
N GLU A 95 6.33 -1.74 30.66
CA GLU A 95 6.73 -3.16 30.71
C GLU A 95 5.97 -3.84 31.86
N VAL A 96 5.17 -4.85 31.54
CA VAL A 96 4.51 -5.70 32.54
C VAL A 96 5.47 -6.83 32.91
N ALA A 97 5.77 -6.96 34.20
CA ALA A 97 6.69 -7.95 34.77
C ALA A 97 6.10 -9.37 34.82
#